data_AF-A0A4U6VMM2-F1
#
_entry.id   AF-A0A4U6VMM2-F1
#
_cell.length_a   1.000
_cell.length_b   1.000
_cell.length_c   1.000
_cell.angle_alpha   90.00
_cell.angle_beta   90.00
_cell.angle_gamma   90.00
#
_symmetry.space_group_name_H-M   'P 1'
#
loop_
_entity.id
_entity.type
_entity.pdbx_description
1 polymer ?
#
loop_
_entity_poly.entity_id
_entity_poly.type
_entity_poly.pdbx_seq_one_letter_code
_entity_poly.pdbx_strand_id
1 'polypeptide(L)'
;MSALRKGSDKKILCQLSMLERSMAQGSEDPAVLVEESIQHAKEAVMLDIKDGNSWYNMGNAYLTSFFVGGAWDHTKLHHSVKAYQNAEKDKTMSLNPDLYYNCATNYERALRGFEAAALKDPGLGADREVQKIVSLLDKLENAMKGQLRSKRLASLVSSLNGVTLKSSHKKATISKLSEGLNKAVAVLGKVILLIRHDNIAPLYYLTCDLDQSYFILSVYGLRNDAIKEGDRVILYEPYYRILDASWKDKRYQFRSIRVDFPEQILINENAPAPHHVAHASIHAHNKP
;
A
#
# COMPACT_ATOMS: atom_id res chain seq x y z
N MET A 1 4.43 43.22 11.98
CA MET A 1 5.23 42.30 12.82
C MET A 1 4.87 42.45 14.31
N SER A 2 3.66 42.06 14.72
CA SER A 2 3.30 41.87 16.15
C SER A 2 1.89 41.28 16.30
N ALA A 3 1.73 39.97 16.05
CA ALA A 3 0.50 39.24 16.42
C ALA A 3 0.70 37.72 16.63
N LEU A 4 1.93 37.19 16.54
CA LEU A 4 2.24 35.77 16.77
C LEU A 4 2.97 35.59 18.10
N ARG A 5 2.28 35.85 19.21
CA ARG A 5 2.63 35.34 20.54
C ARG A 5 1.36 34.93 21.29
N LYS A 6 0.54 34.08 20.66
CA LYS A 6 -0.26 33.12 21.43
C LYS A 6 0.64 31.91 21.63
N GLY A 7 0.75 31.42 22.86
CA GLY A 7 1.45 30.17 23.14
C GLY A 7 0.94 29.04 22.23
N SER A 8 1.75 28.01 22.05
CA SER A 8 1.47 26.86 21.19
C SER A 8 0.05 26.34 21.45
N ASP A 9 -0.87 26.56 20.50
CA ASP A 9 -2.26 26.10 20.58
C ASP A 9 -2.41 24.86 19.70
N LYS A 10 -2.89 23.75 20.29
CA LYS A 10 -2.99 22.48 19.57
C LYS A 10 -3.87 22.55 18.33
N LYS A 11 -4.95 23.36 18.34
CA LYS A 11 -5.83 23.49 17.17
C LYS A 11 -5.13 24.21 16.03
N ILE A 12 -4.41 25.28 16.33
CA ILE A 12 -3.63 26.03 15.34
C ILE A 12 -2.55 25.13 14.73
N LEU A 13 -1.83 24.37 15.56
CA LEU A 13 -0.80 23.43 15.09
C LEU A 13 -1.39 22.32 14.20
N CYS A 14 -2.56 21.76 14.57
CA CYS A 14 -3.26 20.82 13.70
C CYS A 14 -3.66 21.45 12.36
N GLN A 15 -4.19 22.68 12.37
CA GLN A 15 -4.59 23.39 11.15
C GLN A 15 -3.41 23.72 10.25
N LEU A 16 -2.27 24.18 10.80
CA LEU A 16 -1.03 24.42 10.07
C LEU A 16 -0.56 23.13 9.40
N SER A 17 -0.50 22.05 10.17
CA SER A 17 -0.12 20.74 9.68
C SER A 17 -1.03 20.23 8.55
N MET A 18 -2.35 20.48 8.61
CA MET A 18 -3.27 20.16 7.52
C MET A 18 -3.03 21.02 6.28
N LEU A 19 -2.85 22.34 6.46
CA LEU A 19 -2.60 23.30 5.38
C LEU A 19 -1.32 22.97 4.62
N GLU A 20 -0.23 22.69 5.32
CA GLU A 20 1.08 22.36 4.74
C GLU A 20 1.01 21.13 3.83
N ARG A 21 0.29 20.07 4.24
CA ARG A 21 0.10 18.88 3.39
C ARG A 21 -0.80 19.15 2.21
N SER A 22 -1.77 20.05 2.35
CA SER A 22 -2.60 20.48 1.24
C SER A 22 -1.76 21.26 0.22
N MET A 23 -0.88 22.16 0.68
CA MET A 23 0.01 22.94 -0.17
C MET A 23 1.05 22.09 -0.88
N ALA A 24 1.51 21.01 -0.24
CA ALA A 24 2.43 20.04 -0.84
C ALA A 24 1.88 19.41 -2.14
N GLN A 25 0.56 19.37 -2.36
CA GLN A 25 -0.05 18.74 -3.53
C GLN A 25 0.23 19.47 -4.86
N GLY A 26 0.79 20.68 -4.84
CA GLY A 26 1.18 21.44 -6.03
C GLY A 26 2.49 22.20 -5.89
N SER A 27 3.32 21.83 -4.91
CA SER A 27 4.62 22.46 -4.65
C SER A 27 5.71 21.85 -5.52
N GLU A 28 6.71 22.65 -5.89
CA GLU A 28 7.96 22.15 -6.49
C GLU A 28 8.78 21.32 -5.49
N ASP A 29 8.66 21.62 -4.20
CA ASP A 29 9.28 20.85 -3.11
C ASP A 29 8.22 20.41 -2.09
N PRO A 30 7.50 19.30 -2.37
CA PRO A 30 6.49 18.77 -1.47
C PRO A 30 7.10 18.14 -0.21
N ALA A 31 8.39 17.77 -0.22
CA ALA A 31 9.02 17.05 0.88
C ALA A 31 9.22 17.96 2.10
N VAL A 32 9.68 19.19 1.88
CA VAL A 32 9.91 20.17 2.97
C VAL A 32 8.60 20.49 3.69
N LEU A 33 7.54 20.84 2.95
CA LEU A 33 6.23 21.16 3.52
C LEU A 33 5.64 20.00 4.33
N VAL A 34 5.89 18.76 3.91
CA VAL A 34 5.39 17.59 4.62
C VAL A 34 6.20 17.29 5.88
N GLU A 35 7.51 17.56 5.91
CA GLU A 35 8.29 17.49 7.15
C GLU A 35 7.86 18.58 8.16
N GLU A 36 7.58 19.79 7.70
CA GLU A 36 6.99 20.86 8.53
C GLU A 36 5.64 20.42 9.10
N SER A 37 4.79 19.79 8.28
CA SER A 37 3.52 19.22 8.73
C SER A 37 3.68 18.17 9.82
N ILE A 38 4.69 17.29 9.71
CA ILE A 38 5.00 16.31 10.75
C ILE A 38 5.44 17.02 12.03
N GLN A 39 6.25 18.07 11.92
CA GLN A 39 6.74 18.82 13.08
C GLN A 39 5.58 19.48 13.84
N HIS A 40 4.70 20.20 13.16
CA HIS A 40 3.53 20.82 13.79
C HIS A 40 2.57 19.78 14.38
N ALA A 41 2.37 18.63 13.71
CA ALA A 41 1.53 17.57 14.26
C ALA A 41 2.12 16.95 15.54
N LYS A 42 3.44 16.74 15.58
CA LYS A 42 4.14 16.26 16.79
C LYS A 42 3.99 17.25 17.94
N GLU A 43 4.15 18.55 17.67
CA GLU A 43 3.96 19.59 18.68
C GLU A 43 2.53 19.61 19.22
N ALA A 44 1.52 19.47 18.36
CA ALA A 44 0.13 19.35 18.79
C ALA A 44 -0.09 18.15 19.74
N VAL A 45 0.48 16.98 19.41
CA VAL A 45 0.44 15.78 20.26
C VAL A 45 1.17 16.00 21.59
N MET A 46 2.31 16.68 21.59
CA MET A 46 3.06 16.96 22.83
C MET A 46 2.30 17.87 23.80
N LEU A 47 1.47 18.78 23.28
CA LEU A 47 0.63 19.64 24.12
C LEU A 47 -0.51 18.88 24.81
N ASP A 48 -1.02 17.82 24.17
CA ASP A 48 -2.06 16.95 24.74
C ASP A 48 -1.98 15.54 24.16
N ILE A 49 -1.22 14.69 24.85
CA ILE A 49 -1.00 13.29 24.41
C ILE A 49 -2.28 12.44 24.44
N LYS A 50 -3.38 12.93 25.04
CA LYS A 50 -4.66 12.22 25.08
C LYS A 50 -5.60 12.67 23.95
N ASP A 51 -5.29 13.76 23.26
CA ASP A 51 -6.10 14.30 22.17
C ASP A 51 -5.99 13.42 20.93
N GLY A 52 -7.03 12.66 20.64
CA GLY A 52 -6.99 11.74 19.51
C GLY A 52 -6.97 12.46 18.16
N ASN A 53 -7.49 13.68 18.05
CA ASN A 53 -7.45 14.47 16.81
C ASN A 53 -6.01 14.87 16.44
N SER A 54 -5.20 15.26 17.42
CA SER A 54 -3.78 15.56 17.22
C SER A 54 -3.03 14.31 16.74
N TRP A 55 -3.32 13.14 17.32
CA TRP A 55 -2.77 11.86 16.86
C TRP A 55 -3.21 11.48 15.45
N TYR A 56 -4.48 11.69 15.11
CA TYR A 56 -5.01 11.46 13.76
C TYR A 56 -4.31 12.37 12.74
N ASN A 57 -4.18 13.65 13.05
CA ASN A 57 -3.48 14.60 12.20
C ASN A 57 -2.00 14.22 12.00
N MET A 58 -1.33 13.73 13.03
CA MET A 58 0.04 13.20 12.91
C MET A 58 0.09 11.93 12.05
N GLY A 59 -0.91 11.06 12.15
CA GLY A 59 -1.07 9.91 11.28
C GLY A 59 -1.17 10.29 9.81
N ASN A 60 -1.99 11.30 9.49
CA ASN A 60 -2.11 11.86 8.14
C ASN A 60 -0.77 12.45 7.67
N ALA A 61 -0.05 13.17 8.54
CA ALA A 61 1.27 13.72 8.19
C ALA A 61 2.30 12.66 7.80
N TYR A 62 2.41 11.61 8.61
CA TYR A 62 3.29 10.50 8.29
C TYR A 62 2.84 9.72 7.05
N LEU A 63 1.53 9.60 6.81
CA LEU A 63 1.00 8.95 5.62
C LEU A 63 1.33 9.74 4.35
N THR A 64 1.12 11.06 4.37
CA THR A 64 1.50 11.94 3.27
C THR A 64 3.01 11.90 3.03
N SER A 65 3.83 11.92 4.08
CA SER A 65 5.30 11.82 3.97
C SER A 65 5.73 10.51 3.34
N PHE A 66 5.08 9.40 3.71
CA PHE A 66 5.31 8.10 3.08
C PHE A 66 5.08 8.18 1.56
N PHE A 67 3.95 8.74 1.11
CA PHE A 67 3.64 8.83 -0.33
C PHE A 67 4.46 9.87 -1.09
N VAL A 68 4.74 11.04 -0.50
CA VAL A 68 5.60 12.07 -1.10
C VAL A 68 7.03 11.56 -1.23
N GLY A 69 7.50 10.77 -0.27
CA GLY A 69 8.76 10.05 -0.38
C GLY A 69 8.76 8.98 -1.46
N GLY A 70 7.61 8.64 -2.06
CA GLY A 70 7.48 7.60 -3.08
C GLY A 70 6.91 6.27 -2.56
N ALA A 71 6.63 6.13 -1.27
CA ALA A 71 6.12 4.90 -0.63
C ALA A 71 7.16 3.80 -0.34
N TRP A 72 8.44 4.15 -0.12
CA TRP A 72 9.51 3.20 0.26
C TRP A 72 9.89 3.24 1.75
N ASP A 73 9.73 4.38 2.44
CA ASP A 73 10.06 4.47 3.86
C ASP A 73 8.95 3.85 4.73
N HIS A 74 8.99 2.53 4.87
CA HIS A 74 8.05 1.79 5.72
C HIS A 74 8.10 2.24 7.19
N THR A 75 9.14 2.94 7.63
CA THR A 75 9.20 3.56 8.96
C THR A 75 8.17 4.67 9.08
N LYS A 76 8.00 5.51 8.06
CA LYS A 76 6.97 6.55 8.00
C LYS A 76 5.57 5.95 8.00
N LEU A 77 5.35 4.89 7.20
CA LEU A 77 4.07 4.16 7.22
C LEU A 77 3.78 3.57 8.60
N HIS A 78 4.78 2.98 9.27
CA HIS A 78 4.65 2.46 10.63
C HIS A 78 4.31 3.55 11.64
N HIS A 79 4.96 4.71 11.56
CA HIS A 79 4.63 5.86 12.40
C HIS A 79 3.20 6.36 12.17
N SER A 80 2.73 6.39 10.91
CA SER A 80 1.35 6.74 10.57
C SER A 80 0.35 5.78 11.24
N VAL A 81 0.55 4.48 11.08
CA VAL A 81 -0.32 3.45 11.68
C VAL A 81 -0.31 3.53 13.20
N LYS A 82 0.86 3.72 13.83
CA LYS A 82 0.97 3.92 15.28
C LYS A 82 0.24 5.17 15.75
N ALA A 83 0.31 6.25 14.99
CA ALA A 83 -0.40 7.49 15.34
C ALA A 83 -1.91 7.29 15.29
N TYR A 84 -2.45 6.63 14.25
CA TYR A 84 -3.87 6.26 14.20
C TYR A 84 -4.28 5.33 15.35
N GLN A 85 -3.46 4.34 15.72
CA GLN A 85 -3.72 3.48 16.88
C GLN A 85 -3.77 4.25 18.21
N ASN A 86 -2.97 5.32 18.35
CA ASN A 86 -3.06 6.19 19.51
C ASN A 86 -4.30 7.10 19.45
N ALA A 87 -4.70 7.56 18.27
CA ALA A 87 -5.95 8.30 18.09
C ALA A 87 -7.17 7.48 18.51
N GLU A 88 -7.21 6.19 18.18
CA GLU A 88 -8.30 5.26 18.55
C GLU A 88 -8.47 5.10 20.08
N LYS A 89 -7.45 5.42 20.89
CA LYS A 89 -7.56 5.37 22.36
C LYS A 89 -8.46 6.48 22.92
N ASP A 90 -8.59 7.59 22.18
CA ASP A 90 -9.54 8.64 22.50
C ASP A 90 -10.94 8.21 22.03
N LYS A 91 -11.86 8.05 22.99
CA LYS A 91 -13.23 7.63 22.70
C LYS A 91 -13.95 8.61 21.77
N THR A 92 -13.59 9.89 21.77
CA THR A 92 -14.18 10.89 20.87
C THR A 92 -13.80 10.66 19.42
N MET A 93 -12.65 10.02 19.16
CA MET A 93 -12.18 9.66 17.82
C MET A 93 -12.76 8.35 17.28
N SER A 94 -13.38 7.53 18.12
CA SER A 94 -14.13 6.34 17.67
C SER A 94 -15.31 6.69 16.73
N LEU A 95 -15.64 7.97 16.64
CA LEU A 95 -16.67 8.54 15.77
C LEU A 95 -16.12 9.14 14.47
N ASN A 96 -14.79 9.22 14.29
CA ASN A 96 -14.18 9.81 13.10
C ASN A 96 -14.04 8.76 11.98
N PRO A 97 -14.84 8.82 10.90
CA PRO A 97 -14.77 7.83 9.83
C PRO A 97 -13.46 7.90 9.02
N ASP A 98 -12.84 9.08 8.91
CA ASP A 98 -11.62 9.28 8.12
C ASP A 98 -10.39 8.60 8.78
N LEU A 99 -10.40 8.47 10.11
CA LEU A 99 -9.40 7.71 10.86
C LEU A 99 -9.35 6.25 10.42
N TYR A 100 -10.53 5.64 10.26
CA TYR A 100 -10.67 4.25 9.82
C TYR A 100 -10.33 4.08 8.34
N TYR A 101 -10.72 5.05 7.51
CA TYR A 101 -10.38 5.10 6.08
C TYR A 101 -8.86 5.13 5.86
N ASN A 102 -8.14 6.03 6.54
CA ASN A 102 -6.70 6.23 6.32
C ASN A 102 -5.83 5.14 6.98
N CYS A 103 -6.38 4.38 7.94
CA CYS A 103 -5.64 3.31 8.63
C CYS A 103 -5.73 1.92 7.96
N ALA A 104 -6.44 1.82 6.84
CA ALA A 104 -6.72 0.62 6.06
C ALA A 104 -5.52 0.03 5.28
N THR A 105 -4.33 -0.06 5.89
CA THR A 105 -3.12 -0.58 5.24
C THR A 105 -3.03 -2.12 5.22
N ASN A 106 -3.94 -2.78 5.94
CA ASN A 106 -4.13 -4.23 6.01
C ASN A 106 -5.61 -4.52 5.70
N TYR A 107 -5.90 -5.47 4.81
CA TYR A 107 -7.28 -5.79 4.40
C TYR A 107 -8.23 -6.06 5.55
N GLU A 108 -7.80 -6.79 6.59
CA GLU A 108 -8.66 -7.07 7.74
C GLU A 108 -8.98 -5.80 8.52
N ARG A 109 -7.98 -4.94 8.72
CA ARG A 109 -8.17 -3.65 9.39
C ARG A 109 -9.01 -2.70 8.53
N ALA A 110 -8.80 -2.71 7.21
CA ALA A 110 -9.58 -1.95 6.24
C ALA A 110 -11.05 -2.33 6.32
N LEU A 111 -11.34 -3.63 6.23
CA LEU A 111 -12.71 -4.15 6.28
C LEU A 111 -13.41 -3.77 7.59
N ARG A 112 -12.74 -3.96 8.73
CA ARG A 112 -13.28 -3.55 10.05
C ARG A 112 -13.49 -2.04 10.12
N GLY A 113 -12.56 -1.26 9.61
CA GLY A 113 -12.62 0.21 9.59
C GLY A 113 -13.78 0.73 8.74
N PHE A 114 -13.93 0.21 7.52
CA PHE A 114 -15.04 0.57 6.64
C PHE A 114 -16.40 0.11 7.17
N GLU A 115 -16.48 -1.08 7.77
CA GLU A 115 -17.72 -1.53 8.41
C GLU A 115 -18.09 -0.64 9.60
N ALA A 116 -17.12 -0.25 10.44
CA ALA A 116 -17.33 0.71 11.51
C ALA A 116 -17.80 2.07 10.97
N ALA A 117 -17.17 2.59 9.91
CA ALA A 117 -17.57 3.85 9.29
C ALA A 117 -18.98 3.79 8.70
N ALA A 118 -19.33 2.72 7.99
CA ALA A 118 -20.66 2.52 7.39
C ALA A 118 -21.78 2.46 8.45
N LEU A 119 -21.50 1.88 9.63
CA LEU A 119 -22.45 1.86 10.75
C LEU A 119 -22.68 3.24 11.36
N LYS A 120 -21.72 4.16 11.24
CA LYS A 120 -21.79 5.51 11.81
C LYS A 120 -22.37 6.54 10.85
N ASP A 121 -21.94 6.49 9.59
CA ASP A 121 -22.43 7.35 8.51
C ASP A 121 -22.69 6.52 7.24
N PRO A 122 -23.92 6.01 7.07
CA PRO A 122 -24.31 5.29 5.86
C PRO A 122 -24.17 6.12 4.58
N GLY A 123 -24.17 7.46 4.68
CA GLY A 123 -24.01 8.37 3.54
C GLY A 123 -22.58 8.43 2.98
N LEU A 124 -21.59 7.92 3.71
CA LEU A 124 -20.18 7.92 3.30
C LEU A 124 -19.87 6.91 2.19
N GLY A 125 -20.73 5.90 1.99
CA GLY A 125 -20.52 4.84 1.00
C GLY A 125 -19.40 3.84 1.38
N ALA A 126 -19.02 3.78 2.66
CA ALA A 126 -17.98 2.87 3.16
C ALA A 126 -18.38 1.38 3.03
N ASP A 127 -19.69 1.08 3.01
CA ASP A 127 -20.23 -0.25 2.72
C ASP A 127 -19.80 -0.74 1.32
N ARG A 128 -19.76 0.15 0.32
CA ARG A 128 -19.28 -0.18 -1.03
C ARG A 128 -17.80 -0.54 -1.02
N GLU A 129 -16.99 0.12 -0.22
CA GLU A 129 -15.57 -0.19 -0.07
C GLU A 129 -15.35 -1.55 0.60
N VAL A 130 -16.16 -1.91 1.60
CA VAL A 130 -16.18 -3.28 2.16
C VAL A 130 -16.44 -4.30 1.05
N GLN A 131 -17.49 -4.10 0.25
CA GLN A 131 -17.84 -5.04 -0.83
C GLN A 131 -16.76 -5.17 -1.89
N LYS A 132 -16.13 -4.06 -2.29
CA LYS A 132 -15.00 -4.06 -3.23
C LYS A 132 -13.82 -4.88 -2.70
N ILE A 133 -13.46 -4.70 -1.42
CA ILE A 133 -12.35 -5.43 -0.81
C ILE A 133 -12.68 -6.93 -0.70
N VAL A 134 -13.87 -7.30 -0.23
CA VAL A 134 -14.30 -8.71 -0.15
C VAL A 134 -14.28 -9.36 -1.53
N SER A 135 -14.86 -8.70 -2.53
CA SER A 135 -14.85 -9.16 -3.93
C SER A 135 -13.44 -9.35 -4.48
N LEU A 136 -12.51 -8.43 -4.17
CA LEU A 136 -11.10 -8.57 -4.53
C LEU A 136 -10.49 -9.80 -3.84
N LEU A 137 -10.62 -9.94 -2.52
CA LEU A 137 -10.06 -11.06 -1.77
C LEU A 137 -10.58 -12.41 -2.27
N ASP A 138 -11.87 -12.50 -2.59
CA ASP A 138 -12.49 -13.67 -3.21
C ASP A 138 -11.87 -13.99 -4.57
N LYS A 139 -11.67 -12.98 -5.43
CA LYS A 139 -11.00 -13.17 -6.73
C LYS A 139 -9.56 -13.63 -6.58
N LEU A 140 -8.80 -13.07 -5.63
CA LEU A 140 -7.41 -13.45 -5.36
C LEU A 140 -7.34 -14.90 -4.87
N GLU A 141 -8.19 -15.28 -3.91
CA GLU A 141 -8.26 -16.64 -3.39
C GLU A 141 -8.65 -17.65 -4.48
N ASN A 142 -9.67 -17.32 -5.28
CA ASN A 142 -10.13 -18.19 -6.37
C ASN A 142 -9.06 -18.36 -7.45
N ALA A 143 -8.30 -17.30 -7.79
CA ALA A 143 -7.18 -17.40 -8.71
C ALA A 143 -6.08 -18.33 -8.18
N MET A 144 -5.79 -18.27 -6.86
CA MET A 144 -4.82 -19.16 -6.22
C MET A 144 -5.27 -20.63 -6.20
N LYS A 145 -6.58 -20.89 -6.18
CA LYS A 145 -7.18 -22.24 -6.30
C LYS A 145 -7.24 -22.73 -7.75
N GLY A 146 -7.43 -21.82 -8.72
CA GLY A 146 -7.54 -22.08 -10.15
C GLY A 146 -6.22 -22.41 -10.85
N GLN A 147 -5.39 -23.26 -10.23
CA GLN A 147 -4.05 -23.57 -10.72
C GLN A 147 -4.09 -24.33 -12.04
N LEU A 148 -3.19 -23.99 -12.96
CA LEU A 148 -3.06 -24.70 -14.23
C LEU A 148 -2.56 -26.13 -13.98
N ARG A 149 -2.95 -27.06 -14.86
CA ARG A 149 -2.40 -28.43 -14.85
C ARG A 149 -0.88 -28.37 -14.95
N SER A 150 -0.17 -29.16 -14.13
CA SER A 150 1.29 -29.09 -13.96
C SER A 150 2.08 -29.17 -15.28
N LYS A 151 1.63 -29.95 -16.27
CA LYS A 151 2.29 -30.01 -17.59
C LYS A 151 2.27 -28.68 -18.36
N ARG A 152 1.14 -27.97 -18.34
CA ARG A 152 1.00 -26.66 -19.00
C ARG A 152 1.80 -25.60 -18.25
N LEU A 153 1.84 -25.69 -16.93
CA LEU A 153 2.64 -24.81 -16.09
C LEU A 153 4.14 -24.97 -16.33
N ALA A 154 4.64 -26.21 -16.35
CA ALA A 154 6.04 -26.51 -16.64
C ALA A 154 6.49 -25.96 -18.01
N SER A 155 5.63 -26.09 -19.03
CA SER A 155 5.88 -25.51 -20.36
C SER A 155 5.94 -23.98 -20.35
N LEU A 156 5.19 -23.30 -19.47
CA LEU A 156 5.22 -21.84 -19.37
C LEU A 156 6.46 -21.36 -18.60
N VAL A 157 6.76 -22.04 -17.49
CA VAL A 157 7.88 -21.73 -16.58
C VAL A 157 9.23 -22.04 -17.22
N SER A 158 9.33 -22.99 -18.15
CA SER A 158 10.59 -23.33 -18.84
C SER A 158 11.24 -22.12 -19.52
N SER A 159 10.45 -21.13 -19.95
CA SER A 159 10.93 -19.88 -20.54
C SER A 159 11.74 -18.99 -19.57
N LEU A 160 11.66 -19.25 -18.26
CA LEU A 160 12.44 -18.54 -17.23
C LEU A 160 13.86 -19.10 -17.06
N ASN A 161 14.12 -20.36 -17.44
CA ASN A 161 15.41 -21.02 -17.20
C ASN A 161 16.60 -20.34 -17.91
N GLY A 162 16.35 -19.77 -19.09
CA GLY A 162 17.36 -19.08 -19.90
C GLY A 162 17.62 -17.62 -19.51
N VAL A 163 16.89 -17.07 -18.54
CA VAL A 163 16.97 -15.65 -18.19
C VAL A 163 18.18 -15.39 -17.31
N THR A 164 19.12 -14.56 -17.74
CA THR A 164 20.31 -14.16 -16.96
C THR A 164 20.08 -12.81 -16.31
N LEU A 165 20.40 -12.69 -15.01
CA LEU A 165 20.35 -11.40 -14.32
C LEU A 165 21.57 -10.57 -14.73
N LYS A 166 21.33 -9.32 -15.11
CA LYS A 166 22.40 -8.36 -15.41
C LYS A 166 22.97 -7.68 -14.15
N SER A 167 22.39 -7.96 -12.98
CA SER A 167 22.76 -7.37 -11.70
C SER A 167 23.40 -8.39 -10.76
N SER A 168 23.99 -7.92 -9.66
CA SER A 168 24.61 -8.75 -8.61
C SER A 168 23.60 -9.50 -7.72
N HIS A 169 22.30 -9.38 -7.98
CA HIS A 169 21.26 -9.98 -7.15
C HIS A 169 21.31 -11.51 -7.23
N LYS A 170 21.10 -12.16 -6.10
CA LYS A 170 20.97 -13.62 -6.04
C LYS A 170 19.59 -14.04 -6.53
N LYS A 171 19.52 -14.96 -7.49
CA LYS A 171 18.26 -15.60 -7.89
C LYS A 171 17.69 -16.42 -6.74
N ALA A 172 16.42 -16.22 -6.44
CA ALA A 172 15.66 -17.02 -5.48
C ALA A 172 14.26 -17.34 -6.01
N THR A 173 13.64 -18.32 -5.38
CA THR A 173 12.23 -18.68 -5.53
C THR A 173 11.46 -18.22 -4.31
N ILE A 174 10.14 -18.07 -4.44
CA ILE A 174 9.30 -17.52 -3.37
C ILE A 174 9.32 -18.38 -2.11
N SER A 175 9.54 -19.69 -2.27
CA SER A 175 9.68 -20.66 -1.18
C SER A 175 10.85 -20.37 -0.25
N LYS A 176 11.84 -19.58 -0.69
CA LYS A 176 13.08 -19.26 0.05
C LYS A 176 13.12 -17.83 0.58
N LEU A 177 12.07 -17.05 0.37
CA LEU A 177 12.01 -15.67 0.84
C LEU A 177 11.64 -15.61 2.32
N SER A 178 12.19 -14.60 3.00
CA SER A 178 11.75 -14.21 4.34
C SER A 178 10.63 -13.18 4.24
N GLU A 179 9.71 -13.15 5.21
CA GLU A 179 8.66 -12.13 5.25
C GLU A 179 9.26 -10.71 5.36
N GLY A 180 8.71 -9.78 4.58
CA GLY A 180 9.22 -8.42 4.42
C GLY A 180 10.15 -8.24 3.21
N LEU A 181 11.06 -7.27 3.31
CA LEU A 181 11.97 -6.87 2.24
C LEU A 181 13.17 -7.84 2.14
N ASN A 182 13.37 -8.43 0.96
CA ASN A 182 14.49 -9.35 0.69
C ASN A 182 15.56 -8.65 -0.15
N LYS A 183 16.51 -7.95 0.49
CA LYS A 183 17.57 -7.17 -0.19
C LYS A 183 18.52 -8.05 -0.99
N ALA A 184 19.09 -7.52 -2.08
CA ALA A 184 20.03 -8.22 -2.96
C ALA A 184 19.52 -9.57 -3.52
N VAL A 185 18.20 -9.78 -3.52
CA VAL A 185 17.53 -10.96 -4.08
C VAL A 185 16.70 -10.56 -5.30
N ALA A 186 16.63 -11.45 -6.28
CA ALA A 186 15.73 -11.32 -7.42
C ALA A 186 14.90 -12.59 -7.62
N VAL A 187 13.60 -12.42 -7.86
CA VAL A 187 12.67 -13.51 -8.17
C VAL A 187 12.25 -13.41 -9.62
N LEU A 188 12.35 -14.53 -10.35
CA LEU A 188 11.83 -14.65 -11.70
C LEU A 188 10.42 -15.23 -11.64
N GLY A 189 9.50 -14.61 -12.36
CA GLY A 189 8.11 -15.03 -12.42
C GLY A 189 7.58 -15.07 -13.86
N LYS A 190 6.60 -15.93 -14.08
CA LYS A 190 5.78 -15.97 -15.28
C LYS A 190 4.37 -15.51 -14.93
N VAL A 191 3.88 -14.50 -15.63
CA VAL A 191 2.53 -13.98 -15.42
C VAL A 191 1.53 -14.95 -16.03
N ILE A 192 0.59 -15.42 -15.23
CA ILE A 192 -0.40 -16.43 -15.61
C ILE A 192 -1.70 -15.79 -16.04
N LEU A 193 -2.23 -14.86 -15.23
CA LEU A 193 -3.43 -14.09 -15.56
C LEU A 193 -3.47 -12.77 -14.81
N LEU A 194 -4.17 -11.80 -15.40
CA LEU A 194 -4.53 -10.53 -14.75
C LEU A 194 -5.82 -10.69 -13.95
N ILE A 195 -5.83 -10.29 -12.69
CA ILE A 195 -6.99 -10.33 -11.80
C ILE A 195 -7.66 -8.96 -11.77
N ARG A 196 -8.77 -8.82 -12.50
CA ARG A 196 -9.50 -7.54 -12.61
C ARG A 196 -10.34 -7.24 -11.37
N HIS A 197 -10.26 -6.00 -10.91
CA HIS A 197 -11.06 -5.48 -9.80
C HIS A 197 -11.40 -4.00 -10.07
N ASP A 198 -12.24 -3.44 -9.20
CA ASP A 198 -12.89 -2.15 -9.48
C ASP A 198 -12.00 -0.95 -9.16
N ASN A 199 -10.83 -1.16 -8.54
CA ASN A 199 -9.87 -0.08 -8.28
C ASN A 199 -8.81 -0.03 -9.38
N ILE A 200 -8.29 1.18 -9.59
CA ILE A 200 -7.27 1.46 -10.60
C ILE A 200 -5.91 0.88 -10.19
N ALA A 201 -5.64 0.80 -8.88
CA ALA A 201 -4.38 0.30 -8.34
C ALA A 201 -4.59 -0.42 -6.98
N PRO A 202 -3.71 -1.36 -6.63
CA PRO A 202 -2.66 -1.92 -7.49
C PRO A 202 -3.23 -2.88 -8.53
N LEU A 203 -2.43 -3.18 -9.56
CA LEU A 203 -2.72 -4.24 -10.50
C LEU A 203 -2.37 -5.59 -9.85
N TYR A 204 -3.27 -6.56 -9.94
CA TYR A 204 -3.08 -7.89 -9.38
C TYR A 204 -2.87 -8.92 -10.48
N TYR A 205 -1.83 -9.73 -10.34
CA TYR A 205 -1.54 -10.83 -11.25
C TYR A 205 -1.36 -12.13 -10.47
N LEU A 206 -1.87 -13.22 -11.03
CA LEU A 206 -1.42 -14.54 -10.62
C LEU A 206 -0.09 -14.82 -11.32
N THR A 207 0.94 -15.11 -10.55
CA THR A 207 2.30 -15.31 -11.06
C THR A 207 2.83 -16.64 -10.53
N CYS A 208 3.73 -17.25 -11.29
CA CYS A 208 4.39 -18.49 -10.91
C CYS A 208 5.90 -18.35 -11.05
N ASP A 209 6.66 -18.85 -10.07
CA ASP A 209 8.13 -18.84 -10.10
C ASP A 209 8.74 -20.11 -10.72
N LEU A 210 10.07 -20.23 -10.65
CA LEU A 210 10.84 -21.38 -11.13
C LEU A 210 10.52 -22.70 -10.41
N ASP A 211 10.09 -22.65 -9.14
CA ASP A 211 9.69 -23.84 -8.36
C ASP A 211 8.23 -24.25 -8.66
N GLN A 212 7.61 -23.64 -9.68
CA GLN A 212 6.19 -23.79 -9.99
C GLN A 212 5.28 -23.35 -8.82
N SER A 213 5.77 -22.47 -7.94
CA SER A 213 5.01 -21.94 -6.83
C SER A 213 4.22 -20.71 -7.26
N TYR A 214 2.91 -20.76 -7.05
CA TYR A 214 2.02 -19.63 -7.30
C TYR A 214 2.12 -18.56 -6.22
N PHE A 215 1.98 -17.30 -6.64
CA PHE A 215 1.85 -16.16 -5.76
C PHE A 215 1.08 -15.03 -6.43
N ILE A 216 0.50 -14.16 -5.60
CA ILE A 216 -0.14 -12.93 -6.05
C ILE A 216 0.92 -11.84 -6.17
N LEU A 217 1.08 -11.30 -7.38
CA LEU A 217 1.91 -10.13 -7.63
C LEU A 217 1.01 -8.89 -7.60
N SER A 218 1.27 -7.97 -6.66
CA SER A 218 0.58 -6.69 -6.54
C SER A 218 1.52 -5.58 -7.03
N VAL A 219 1.17 -4.92 -8.14
CA VAL A 219 2.02 -3.94 -8.79
C VAL A 219 1.37 -2.57 -8.69
N TYR A 220 2.04 -1.67 -7.99
CA TYR A 220 1.75 -0.25 -7.95
C TYR A 220 2.59 0.46 -9.01
N GLY A 221 2.16 1.66 -9.38
CA GLY A 221 2.93 2.55 -10.24
C GLY A 221 3.07 2.12 -11.71
N LEU A 222 2.28 1.15 -12.17
CA LEU A 222 2.19 0.76 -13.58
C LEU A 222 0.74 0.79 -14.06
N ARG A 223 0.57 1.04 -15.36
CA ARG A 223 -0.72 0.99 -16.06
C ARG A 223 -1.07 -0.46 -16.45
N ASN A 224 -2.36 -0.74 -16.62
CA ASN A 224 -2.88 -2.10 -16.85
C ASN A 224 -2.42 -2.78 -18.16
N ASP A 225 -1.89 -2.01 -19.11
CA ASP A 225 -1.34 -2.48 -20.38
C ASP A 225 0.17 -2.80 -20.33
N ALA A 226 0.83 -2.50 -19.20
CA ALA A 226 2.26 -2.68 -19.02
C ALA A 226 2.69 -4.15 -18.99
N ILE A 227 1.89 -5.01 -18.33
CA ILE A 227 2.19 -6.43 -18.09
C ILE A 227 1.06 -7.27 -18.67
N LYS A 228 1.40 -8.26 -19.48
CA LYS A 228 0.47 -9.15 -20.17
C LYS A 228 0.60 -10.59 -19.70
N GLU A 229 -0.44 -11.37 -19.95
CA GLU A 229 -0.41 -12.82 -19.70
C GLU A 229 0.70 -13.47 -20.52
N GLY A 230 1.48 -14.34 -19.88
CA GLY A 230 2.65 -14.95 -20.48
C GLY A 230 3.92 -14.11 -20.41
N ASP A 231 3.89 -12.86 -19.94
CA ASP A 231 5.11 -12.09 -19.74
C ASP A 231 6.00 -12.71 -18.66
N ARG A 232 7.31 -12.52 -18.83
CA ARG A 232 8.32 -12.85 -17.81
C ARG A 232 8.56 -11.60 -16.99
N VAL A 233 8.54 -11.73 -15.68
CA VAL A 233 8.85 -10.65 -14.76
C VAL A 233 10.09 -10.99 -13.94
N ILE A 234 10.96 -10.01 -13.73
CA ILE A 234 12.09 -10.09 -12.80
C ILE A 234 11.80 -9.08 -11.70
N LEU A 235 11.65 -9.56 -10.47
CA LEU A 235 11.30 -8.77 -9.30
C LEU A 235 12.55 -8.58 -8.44
N TYR A 236 13.05 -7.35 -8.34
CA TYR A 236 14.21 -7.00 -7.53
C TYR A 236 13.79 -6.60 -6.12
N GLU A 237 14.59 -7.03 -5.15
CA GLU A 237 14.40 -6.78 -3.73
C GLU A 237 12.95 -7.00 -3.27
N PRO A 238 12.36 -8.18 -3.54
CA PRO A 238 10.92 -8.37 -3.40
C PRO A 238 10.48 -8.19 -1.95
N TYR A 239 9.40 -7.41 -1.77
CA TYR A 239 8.67 -7.37 -0.51
C TYR A 239 7.69 -8.53 -0.47
N TYR A 240 8.10 -9.62 0.17
CA TYR A 240 7.33 -10.85 0.29
C TYR A 240 6.44 -10.85 1.53
N ARG A 241 5.22 -11.34 1.39
CA ARG A 241 4.27 -11.52 2.50
C ARG A 241 3.49 -12.81 2.35
N ILE A 242 3.08 -13.36 3.49
CA ILE A 242 1.95 -14.27 3.54
C ILE A 242 0.77 -13.41 4.00
N LEU A 243 -0.14 -13.12 3.06
CA LEU A 243 -1.38 -12.48 3.44
C LEU A 243 -2.20 -13.49 4.22
N ASP A 244 -2.61 -13.09 5.42
CA ASP A 244 -3.50 -13.85 6.28
C ASP A 244 -4.50 -12.87 6.88
N ALA A 245 -5.72 -12.88 6.35
CA ALA A 245 -6.78 -11.95 6.74
C ALA A 245 -8.04 -12.72 7.05
N SER A 246 -8.67 -12.42 8.19
CA SER A 246 -9.97 -12.99 8.55
C SER A 246 -11.06 -11.95 8.46
N TRP A 247 -12.13 -12.27 7.75
CA TRP A 247 -13.31 -11.43 7.65
C TRP A 247 -14.58 -12.24 7.83
N LYS A 248 -15.30 -11.94 8.92
CA LYS A 248 -16.48 -12.72 9.35
C LYS A 248 -16.09 -14.20 9.44
N ASP A 249 -16.82 -15.09 8.79
CA ASP A 249 -16.58 -16.54 8.84
C ASP A 249 -15.58 -17.03 7.78
N LYS A 250 -14.90 -16.12 7.06
CA LYS A 250 -13.97 -16.47 5.98
C LYS A 250 -12.55 -16.02 6.28
N ARG A 251 -11.58 -16.92 6.05
CA ARG A 251 -10.15 -16.65 6.13
C ARG A 251 -9.52 -16.70 4.75
N TYR A 252 -8.76 -15.66 4.42
CA TYR A 252 -8.01 -15.53 3.18
C TYR A 252 -6.53 -15.72 3.50
N GLN A 253 -5.90 -16.72 2.89
CA GLN A 253 -4.48 -16.97 3.07
C GLN A 253 -3.79 -17.24 1.72
N PHE A 254 -2.80 -16.43 1.35
CA PHE A 254 -2.00 -16.63 0.15
C PHE A 254 -0.66 -15.88 0.19
N ARG A 255 0.30 -16.39 -0.57
CA ARG A 255 1.62 -15.77 -0.76
C ARG A 255 1.53 -14.60 -1.72
N SER A 256 2.21 -13.49 -1.42
CA SER A 256 2.25 -12.33 -2.30
C SER A 256 3.61 -11.64 -2.34
N ILE A 257 3.86 -10.97 -3.46
CA ILE A 257 4.96 -10.01 -3.62
C ILE A 257 4.35 -8.67 -4.02
N ARG A 258 4.76 -7.61 -3.32
CA ARG A 258 4.41 -6.23 -3.64
C ARG A 258 5.55 -5.56 -4.40
N VAL A 259 5.19 -4.88 -5.48
CA VAL A 259 6.06 -4.00 -6.26
C VAL A 259 5.50 -2.60 -6.14
N ASP A 260 6.25 -1.69 -5.54
CA ASP A 260 5.84 -0.30 -5.35
C ASP A 260 6.28 0.58 -6.53
N PHE A 261 7.40 0.21 -7.18
CA PHE A 261 8.04 1.05 -8.18
C PHE A 261 8.42 0.29 -9.46
N PRO A 262 8.45 0.97 -10.62
CA PRO A 262 8.91 0.40 -11.89
C PRO A 262 10.34 -0.16 -11.84
N GLU A 263 11.23 0.42 -11.03
CA GLU A 263 12.64 -0.01 -10.92
C GLU A 263 12.77 -1.39 -10.27
N GLN A 264 11.76 -1.81 -9.51
CA GLN A 264 11.73 -3.12 -8.86
C GLN A 264 11.29 -4.23 -9.81
N ILE A 265 10.86 -3.92 -11.03
CA ILE A 265 10.33 -4.91 -11.97
C ILE A 265 10.93 -4.73 -13.38
N LEU A 266 11.41 -5.82 -13.96
CA LEU A 266 11.65 -5.90 -15.41
C LEU A 266 10.60 -6.78 -16.06
N ILE A 267 10.11 -6.37 -17.23
CA ILE A 267 9.11 -7.08 -18.02
C ILE A 267 9.80 -7.52 -19.30
N ASN A 268 9.86 -8.83 -19.53
CA ASN A 268 10.62 -9.44 -20.60
C ASN A 268 12.05 -8.87 -20.67
N GLU A 269 12.73 -8.85 -19.52
CA GLU A 269 14.12 -8.42 -19.33
C GLU A 269 14.40 -6.94 -19.62
N ASN A 270 13.36 -6.13 -19.83
CA ASN A 270 13.42 -4.70 -20.07
C ASN A 270 12.73 -3.92 -18.96
N ALA A 271 13.20 -2.70 -18.70
CA ALA A 271 12.50 -1.79 -17.79
C ALA A 271 11.12 -1.42 -18.37
N PRO A 272 10.10 -1.16 -17.53
CA PRO A 272 8.82 -0.68 -18.00
C PRO A 272 8.98 0.59 -18.83
N ALA A 273 8.27 0.68 -19.96
CA ALA A 273 8.33 1.85 -20.81
C ALA A 273 7.79 3.10 -20.08
N PRO A 274 8.35 4.31 -20.29
CA PRO A 274 7.95 5.51 -19.55
C PRO A 274 6.44 5.81 -19.60
N HIS A 275 5.76 5.54 -20.72
CA HIS A 275 4.32 5.77 -20.86
C HIS A 275 3.45 4.79 -20.04
N HIS A 276 4.02 3.67 -19.59
CA HIS A 276 3.37 2.70 -18.71
C HIS A 276 3.56 3.03 -17.23
N VAL A 277 4.48 3.93 -16.88
CA VAL A 277 4.72 4.36 -15.50
C VAL A 277 3.59 5.28 -15.06
N ALA A 278 3.02 4.99 -13.89
CA ALA A 278 2.03 5.82 -13.23
C ALA A 278 2.60 6.24 -11.86
N HIS A 279 2.45 7.50 -11.47
CA HIS A 279 2.77 7.91 -10.11
C HIS A 279 1.53 7.72 -9.24
N ALA A 280 1.64 6.93 -8.17
CA ALA A 280 0.57 6.80 -7.20
C ALA A 280 0.54 8.06 -6.32
N SER A 281 -0.55 8.83 -6.38
CA SER A 281 -0.85 9.86 -5.40
C SER A 281 -2.01 9.39 -4.52
N ILE A 282 -1.75 9.17 -3.22
CA ILE A 282 -2.80 8.94 -2.24
C ILE A 282 -3.08 10.25 -1.51
N HIS A 283 -4.34 10.62 -1.51
CA HIS A 283 -4.84 11.82 -0.87
C HIS A 283 -5.53 11.40 0.42
N ALA A 284 -5.02 11.85 1.57
CA ALA A 284 -5.75 11.70 2.82
C ALA A 284 -7.09 12.43 2.66
N HIS A 285 -8.20 11.72 2.89
CA HIS A 285 -9.51 12.37 2.93
C HIS A 285 -9.52 13.33 4.12
N ASN A 286 -9.75 14.61 3.83
CA ASN A 286 -10.00 15.63 4.83
C ASN A 286 -11.32 16.27 4.43
N LYS A 287 -12.45 15.85 5.02
CA LYS A 287 -13.62 16.72 5.03
C LYS A 287 -13.47 17.71 6.19
N PRO A 288 -13.75 19.02 5.98
CA PRO A 288 -13.80 20.00 7.05
C PRO A 288 -14.90 19.69 8.07
#